data_AF-A0A2H9I079-F1
#
_entry.id   AF-A0A2H9I079-F1
#
_cell.length_a   1.000
_cell.length_b   1.000
_cell.length_c   1.000
_cell.angle_alpha   90.00
_cell.angle_beta   90.00
_cell.angle_gamma   90.00
#
_symmetry.space_group_name_H-M   'P 1'
#
loop_
_entity.id
_entity.type
_entity.pdbx_description
1 polymer ?
#
loop_
_entity_poly.entity_id
_entity_poly.type
_entity_poly.pdbx_seq_one_letter_code
_entity_poly.pdbx_strand_id
1 'polypeptide(L)'
;MYDPIVAEALRRREILDNLQTYLRRLKEIALKVDPEAKIYLFGSVAEGKHTYSSDVDVLIITERDRLEMLRALLAEEFIKFFEIHVRNPKEAWWYRRMTKLVEV
;
A
#
# COMPACT_ATOMS: atom_id res chain seq x y z
N MET A 1 20.96 -4.79 22.82
CA MET A 1 20.81 -4.98 21.37
C MET A 1 19.51 -5.74 21.20
N TYR A 2 18.46 -5.11 20.67
CA TYR A 2 17.20 -5.83 20.43
C TYR A 2 17.44 -6.90 19.37
N ASP A 3 16.81 -8.06 19.55
CA ASP A 3 16.76 -9.10 18.54
C ASP A 3 16.22 -8.50 17.22
N PRO A 4 16.81 -8.81 16.04
CA PRO A 4 16.35 -8.28 14.75
C PRO A 4 14.85 -8.45 14.51
N ILE A 5 14.27 -9.54 15.03
CA ILE A 5 12.83 -9.82 14.94
C ILE A 5 12.02 -8.80 15.75
N VAL A 6 12.51 -8.41 16.93
CA VAL A 6 11.85 -7.43 17.80
C VAL A 6 11.92 -6.02 17.20
N ALA A 7 13.05 -5.66 16.58
CA ALA A 7 13.21 -4.36 15.92
C ALA A 7 12.23 -4.19 14.74
N GLU A 8 12.08 -5.21 13.90
CA GLU A 8 11.12 -5.22 12.79
C GLU A 8 9.67 -5.12 13.28
N ALA A 9 9.32 -5.87 14.34
CA ALA A 9 7.99 -5.81 14.93
C ALA A 9 7.64 -4.42 15.49
N LEU A 10 8.60 -3.76 16.16
CA LEU A 10 8.41 -2.38 16.66
C LEU A 10 8.23 -1.38 15.53
N ARG A 11 9.01 -1.50 14.45
CA ARG A 11 8.90 -0.64 13.26
C ARG A 11 7.56 -0.81 12.56
N ARG A 12 7.10 -2.06 12.38
CA ARG A 12 5.77 -2.34 11.81
C ARG A 12 4.65 -1.74 12.65
N ARG A 13 4.75 -1.85 13.98
CA ARG A 13 3.79 -1.25 14.90
C ARG A 13 3.74 0.27 14.75
N GLU A 14 4.88 0.96 14.71
CA GLU A 14 4.94 2.40 14.50
C GLU A 14 4.25 2.82 13.19
N ILE A 15 4.46 2.07 12.12
CA ILE A 15 3.85 2.33 10.81
C ILE A 15 2.33 2.12 10.87
N LEU A 16 1.87 1.04 11.50
CA LEU A 16 0.44 0.78 11.69
C LEU A 16 -0.23 1.86 12.54
N ASP A 17 0.41 2.30 13.62
CA ASP A 17 -0.06 3.38 14.49
C ASP A 17 -0.16 4.71 13.72
N ASN A 18 0.65 4.89 12.67
CA ASN A 18 0.68 6.08 11.80
C ASN A 18 0.19 5.81 10.37
N LEU A 19 -0.60 4.74 10.16
CA LEU A 19 -0.88 4.19 8.84
C LEU A 19 -1.44 5.24 7.87
N GLN A 20 -2.37 6.09 8.33
CA GLN A 20 -2.93 7.15 7.48
C GLN A 20 -1.88 8.13 6.95
N THR A 21 -0.86 8.46 7.75
CA THR A 21 0.20 9.38 7.33
C THR A 21 1.05 8.75 6.23
N TYR A 22 1.41 7.47 6.37
CA TYR A 22 2.17 6.75 5.34
C TYR A 22 1.33 6.54 4.07
N LEU A 23 0.05 6.19 4.20
CA LEU A 23 -0.86 6.03 3.06
C LEU A 23 -1.05 7.34 2.29
N ARG A 24 -1.19 8.47 2.99
CA ARG A 24 -1.25 9.81 2.37
C ARG A 24 0.02 10.15 1.60
N ARG A 25 1.20 9.89 2.18
CA ARG A 25 2.48 10.12 1.50
C ARG A 25 2.64 9.23 0.27
N LEU A 26 2.24 7.95 0.37
CA LEU A 26 2.21 7.03 -0.77
C LEU A 26 1.29 7.56 -1.88
N LYS A 27 0.09 8.03 -1.52
CA LYS A 27 -0.86 8.64 -2.47
C LYS A 27 -0.25 9.86 -3.15
N GLU A 28 0.38 10.76 -2.40
CA GLU A 28 1.04 11.94 -2.97
C GLU A 28 2.12 11.59 -3.99
N ILE A 29 2.92 10.54 -3.74
CA ILE A 29 3.96 10.08 -4.67
C ILE A 29 3.32 9.43 -5.89
N ALA A 30 2.34 8.56 -5.71
CA ALA A 30 1.62 7.93 -6.82
C ALA A 30 0.98 8.98 -7.74
N LEU A 31 0.36 10.02 -7.16
CA LEU A 31 -0.26 11.12 -7.91
C LEU A 31 0.74 12.04 -8.62
N LYS A 32 2.00 12.10 -8.16
CA LYS A 32 3.07 12.79 -8.91
C LYS A 32 3.47 12.03 -10.16
N VAL A 33 3.39 10.70 -10.15
CA VAL A 33 3.64 9.85 -11.33
C VAL A 33 2.44 9.88 -12.27
N ASP A 34 1.25 9.72 -11.71
CA ASP A 34 -0.01 9.71 -12.45
C ASP A 34 -1.12 10.44 -11.66
N PRO A 35 -1.49 11.67 -12.04
CA PRO A 35 -2.58 12.41 -11.39
C PRO A 35 -3.94 11.72 -11.43
N GLU A 36 -4.15 10.75 -12.34
CA GLU A 36 -5.39 10.00 -12.46
C GLU A 36 -5.35 8.64 -11.74
N ALA A 37 -4.23 8.30 -11.09
CA ALA A 37 -4.11 7.06 -10.34
C ALA A 37 -5.11 6.99 -9.19
N LYS A 38 -5.72 5.82 -9.03
CA LYS A 38 -6.64 5.53 -7.93
C LYS A 38 -5.98 4.59 -6.95
N ILE A 39 -5.96 4.96 -5.67
CA ILE A 39 -5.24 4.26 -4.63
C ILE A 39 -6.25 3.74 -3.61
N TYR A 40 -6.17 2.45 -3.32
CA TYR A 40 -7.06 1.76 -2.41
C TYR A 40 -6.27 0.93 -1.42
N LEU A 41 -6.69 0.99 -0.16
CA LEU A 41 -6.37 -0.03 0.83
C LEU A 41 -7.33 -1.20 0.62
N PHE A 42 -6.81 -2.42 0.61
CA PHE A 42 -7.63 -3.63 0.46
C PHE A 42 -7.17 -4.74 1.41
N GLY A 43 -7.76 -5.93 1.30
CA GLY A 43 -7.35 -7.09 2.08
C GLY A 43 -7.75 -7.03 3.55
N SER A 44 -7.02 -7.76 4.39
CA SER A 44 -7.39 -7.97 5.80
C SER A 44 -7.50 -6.68 6.61
N VAL A 45 -6.72 -5.66 6.25
CA VAL A 45 -6.75 -4.33 6.87
C VAL A 45 -8.06 -3.61 6.53
N ALA A 46 -8.43 -3.57 5.25
CA ALA A 46 -9.70 -2.96 4.82
C ALA A 46 -10.94 -3.68 5.37
N GLU A 47 -10.83 -4.98 5.66
CA GLU A 47 -11.90 -5.82 6.23
C GLU A 47 -12.05 -5.69 7.75
N GLY A 48 -11.18 -4.94 8.44
CA GLY A 48 -11.25 -4.78 9.89
C GLY A 48 -10.81 -6.02 10.69
N LYS A 49 -10.14 -6.98 10.03
CA LYS A 49 -9.66 -8.24 10.63
C LYS A 49 -8.16 -8.22 10.95
N HIS A 50 -7.54 -7.04 10.91
CA HIS A 50 -6.09 -6.91 10.97
C HIS A 50 -5.54 -7.14 12.38
N THR A 51 -4.50 -7.97 12.46
CA THR A 51 -3.59 -8.05 13.60
C THR A 51 -2.38 -7.17 13.31
N TYR A 52 -1.57 -6.84 14.32
CA TYR A 52 -0.30 -6.09 14.12
C TYR A 52 0.74 -6.81 13.23
N SER A 53 0.45 -8.05 12.82
CA SER A 53 1.25 -8.85 11.88
C SER A 53 0.68 -8.88 10.46
N SER A 54 -0.49 -8.29 10.20
CA SER A 54 -1.12 -8.30 8.89
C SER A 54 -0.33 -7.44 7.90
N ASP A 55 -0.09 -7.98 6.70
CA ASP A 55 0.42 -7.19 5.59
C ASP A 55 -0.62 -6.13 5.20
N VAL A 56 -0.14 -4.93 4.90
CA VAL A 56 -0.98 -3.79 4.51
C VAL A 56 -0.99 -3.73 2.99
N ASP A 57 -2.07 -4.26 2.41
CA ASP A 57 -2.26 -4.35 0.96
C ASP A 57 -2.73 -3.02 0.35
N VAL A 58 -1.97 -2.49 -0.61
CA VAL A 58 -2.29 -1.24 -1.32
C VAL A 58 -2.42 -1.52 -2.81
N LEU A 59 -3.61 -1.26 -3.37
CA LEU A 59 -3.89 -1.36 -4.80
C LEU A 59 -3.78 0.02 -5.43
N ILE A 60 -2.94 0.15 -6.44
CA ILE A 60 -2.80 1.34 -7.27
C ILE A 60 -3.30 0.98 -8.67
N ILE A 61 -4.36 1.67 -9.11
CA ILE A 61 -4.90 1.55 -10.47
C ILE A 61 -4.39 2.74 -11.27
N THR A 62 -3.66 2.48 -12.36
CA THR A 62 -3.06 3.52 -13.21
C THR A 62 -2.93 3.04 -14.66
N GLU A 63 -2.98 3.96 -15.61
CA GLU A 63 -2.63 3.68 -17.02
C GLU A 63 -1.13 3.84 -17.31
N ARG A 64 -0.34 4.37 -16.36
CA ARG A 64 1.11 4.48 -16.47
C ARG A 64 1.80 3.12 -16.38
N ASP A 65 3.06 3.12 -16.80
CA ASP A 65 3.89 1.94 -16.71
C ASP A 65 4.06 1.48 -15.25
N ARG A 66 3.89 0.18 -15.03
CA ARG A 66 3.97 -0.41 -13.70
C ARG A 66 5.35 -0.22 -13.07
N LEU A 67 6.42 -0.32 -13.86
CA LEU A 67 7.78 -0.20 -13.35
C LEU A 67 8.10 1.24 -12.95
N GLU A 68 7.58 2.23 -13.68
CA GLU A 68 7.66 3.64 -13.32
C GLU A 68 7.04 3.91 -11.94
N MET A 69 5.80 3.45 -11.72
CA MET A 69 5.12 3.58 -10.43
C MET A 69 5.89 2.89 -9.30
N LEU A 70 6.32 1.64 -9.51
CA LEU A 70 7.07 0.89 -8.49
C LEU A 70 8.42 1.53 -8.16
N ARG A 71 9.12 2.12 -9.14
CA ARG A 71 10.39 2.83 -8.90
C ARG A 71 10.20 4.05 -8.01
N ALA A 72 9.14 4.83 -8.24
CA ALA A 72 8.84 5.99 -7.41
C ALA A 72 8.56 5.60 -5.95
N LEU A 73 7.85 4.48 -5.75
CA LEU A 73 7.52 3.98 -4.41
C LEU A 73 8.68 3.28 -3.72
N LEU A 74 9.56 2.62 -4.48
CA LEU A 74 10.78 1.98 -3.95
C LEU A 74 11.75 3.01 -3.36
N ALA A 75 11.87 4.19 -3.98
CA ALA A 75 12.76 5.27 -3.53
C ALA A 75 12.45 5.75 -2.10
N GLU A 76 11.22 5.53 -1.64
CA GLU A 76 10.71 5.94 -0.33
C GLU A 76 10.51 4.74 0.61
N GLU A 77 11.08 3.59 0.26
CA GLU A 77 11.04 2.32 1.00
C GLU A 77 9.64 1.73 1.25
N PHE A 78 8.58 2.25 0.62
CA PHE A 78 7.20 1.80 0.86
C PHE A 78 6.98 0.32 0.58
N ILE A 79 7.70 -0.26 -0.38
CA ILE A 79 7.60 -1.68 -0.75
C ILE A 79 8.08 -2.61 0.39
N LYS A 80 8.85 -2.09 1.37
CA LYS A 80 9.24 -2.86 2.55
C LYS A 80 8.12 -2.96 3.59
N PHE A 81 7.12 -2.07 3.52
CA PHE A 81 6.07 -1.92 4.54
C PHE A 81 4.68 -2.26 4.02
N PHE A 82 4.45 -1.99 2.74
CA PHE A 82 3.19 -2.22 2.06
C PHE A 82 3.37 -3.29 0.99
N GLU A 83 2.38 -4.17 0.90
CA GLU A 83 2.26 -5.04 -0.26
C GLU A 83 1.58 -4.25 -1.38
N ILE A 84 2.37 -3.76 -2.34
CA ILE A 84 1.89 -2.85 -3.38
C ILE A 84 1.52 -3.62 -4.65
N HIS A 85 0.25 -3.52 -5.03
CA HIS A 85 -0.32 -4.08 -6.25
C HIS A 85 -0.58 -2.95 -7.24
N VAL A 86 0.21 -2.87 -8.31
CA VAL A 86 -0.04 -1.91 -9.40
C VAL A 86 -0.74 -2.64 -10.56
N ARG A 87 -1.93 -2.16 -10.95
CA ARG A 87 -2.78 -2.78 -11.97
C ARG A 87 -3.28 -1.75 -12.96
N ASN A 88 -3.52 -2.18 -14.19
CA ASN A 88 -4.24 -1.34 -15.14
C ASN A 88 -5.75 -1.31 -14.81
N PRO A 89 -6.51 -0.31 -15.28
CA PRO A 89 -7.95 -0.25 -15.06
C PRO A 89 -8.72 -1.47 -15.56
N LYS A 90 -8.24 -2.13 -16.63
CA LYS A 90 -8.86 -3.32 -17.25
C LYS A 90 -8.71 -4.59 -16.41
N GLU A 91 -7.76 -4.64 -15.49
CA GLU A 91 -7.50 -5.77 -14.59
C GLU A 91 -8.12 -5.54 -13.21
N ALA A 92 -8.28 -4.28 -12.81
CA ALA A 92 -8.68 -3.92 -11.46
C ALA A 92 -10.14 -4.27 -11.09
N TRP A 93 -10.99 -4.57 -12.08
CA TRP A 93 -12.39 -4.92 -11.83
C TRP A 93 -12.56 -6.18 -10.96
N TRP A 94 -11.61 -7.13 -11.03
CA TRP A 94 -11.63 -8.33 -10.19
C TRP A 94 -11.48 -8.01 -8.71
N TYR A 95 -10.64 -7.03 -8.35
CA TYR A 95 -10.41 -6.64 -6.95
C TYR A 95 -11.69 -6.12 -6.28
N ARG A 96 -12.51 -5.35 -7.00
CA ARG A 96 -13.81 -4.87 -6.50
C ARG A 96 -14.80 -5.99 -6.19
N ARG A 97 -14.63 -7.18 -6.78
CA ARG A 97 -15.50 -8.35 -6.54
C ARG A 97 -15.02 -9.20 -5.38
N MET A 98 -13.71 -9.28 -5.16
CA MET A 98 -13.10 -10.24 -4.23
C MET A 98 -12.91 -9.67 -2.82
N THR A 99 -12.80 -8.36 -2.68
CA THR A 99 -12.48 -7.75 -1.39
C THR A 99 -13.05 -6.33 -1.28
N LYS A 100 -13.08 -5.81 -0.05
CA LYS A 100 -13.45 -4.43 0.22
C LYS A 100 -12.29 -3.51 -0.16
N LEU A 101 -12.59 -2.52 -0.99
CA LEU A 101 -11.65 -1.44 -1.32
C LEU A 101 -12.02 -0.21 -0.50
N VAL A 102 -11.05 0.35 0.21
CA VAL A 102 -11.18 1.62 0.92
C VAL A 102 -10.28 2.62 0.20
N GLU A 103 -10.87 3.68 -0.34
CA GLU A 103 -10.09 4.73 -1.00
C GLU A 103 -9.22 5.46 0.03
N VAL A 104 -7.96 5.66 -0.35
CA VAL A 104 -6.93 6.36 0.43
C VAL A 104 -6.92 7.83 0.06
#